data_AF-A0A7C3DU73-F1
#
_entry.id   AF-A0A7C3DU73-F1
#
_cell.length_a   1.000
_cell.length_b   1.000
_cell.length_c   1.000
_cell.angle_alpha   90.00
_cell.angle_beta   90.00
_cell.angle_gamma   90.00
#
_symmetry.space_group_name_H-M   'P 1'
#
loop_
_entity.id
_entity.type
_entity.pdbx_description
1 polymer ?
#
loop_
_entity_poly.entity_id
_entity_poly.type
_entity_poly.pdbx_seq_one_letter_code
_entity_poly.pdbx_strand_id
1 'polypeptide(L)'
;MNPAPISTLNLPSTNRPLSAPLKAILFLAAVIDVILGVQIFLSPELGFALWPTAITPMLARFIGAIVAASGIGIFMAIRWGTWEGVRAQFVAGFTYGAMVLAALLYHLSQGANPVFWVYAGIDLMYLIPIALIFWLHERSP
;
A
#
# COMPACT_ATOMS: atom_id res chain seq x y z
N MET A 1 -11.83 9.96 -52.26
CA MET A 1 -12.32 9.32 -51.03
C MET A 1 -11.86 10.17 -49.86
N ASN A 2 -12.80 10.83 -49.18
CA ASN A 2 -12.51 11.61 -47.97
C ASN A 2 -12.47 10.61 -46.80
N PRO A 3 -11.43 10.54 -45.97
CA PRO A 3 -11.44 9.63 -44.82
C PRO A 3 -12.58 10.00 -43.89
N ALA A 4 -13.31 8.99 -43.41
CA ALA A 4 -14.41 9.19 -42.46
C ALA A 4 -13.91 9.93 -41.21
N PRO A 5 -14.70 10.84 -40.63
CA PRO A 5 -14.30 11.54 -39.42
C PRO A 5 -14.09 10.53 -38.29
N ILE A 6 -12.93 10.59 -37.64
CA ILE A 6 -12.63 9.80 -36.44
C ILE A 6 -13.65 10.23 -35.39
N SER A 7 -14.68 9.41 -35.17
CA SER A 7 -15.55 9.52 -34.01
C SER A 7 -14.63 9.48 -32.79
N THR A 8 -14.46 10.61 -32.11
CA THR A 8 -13.81 10.66 -30.81
C THR A 8 -14.66 9.80 -29.90
N LEU A 9 -14.27 8.53 -29.75
CA LEU A 9 -14.87 7.60 -28.82
C LEU A 9 -14.73 8.28 -27.45
N ASN A 10 -15.82 8.88 -26.95
CA ASN A 10 -15.91 9.37 -25.59
C ASN A 10 -15.88 8.13 -24.70
N LEU A 11 -14.69 7.56 -24.51
CA LEU A 11 -14.45 6.63 -23.45
C LEU A 11 -14.82 7.39 -22.16
N PRO A 12 -15.76 6.88 -21.36
CA PRO A 12 -16.06 7.49 -20.08
C PRO A 12 -14.74 7.72 -19.36
N SER A 13 -14.38 8.98 -19.09
CA SER A 13 -13.21 9.27 -18.29
C SER A 13 -13.50 8.70 -16.91
N THR A 14 -12.94 7.54 -16.60
CA THR A 14 -13.14 6.89 -15.29
C THR A 14 -12.52 7.71 -14.17
N ASN A 15 -11.83 8.83 -14.46
CA ASN A 15 -11.22 9.81 -13.56
C ASN A 15 -12.15 10.31 -12.44
N ARG A 16 -12.41 9.45 -11.46
CA ARG A 16 -13.20 9.76 -10.27
C ARG A 16 -12.32 10.57 -9.34
N PRO A 17 -12.71 11.81 -8.99
CA PRO A 17 -11.89 12.64 -8.11
C PRO A 17 -11.83 12.04 -6.72
N LEU A 18 -10.65 12.07 -6.10
CA LEU A 18 -10.47 11.65 -4.71
C LEU A 18 -11.12 12.67 -3.76
N SER A 19 -11.88 12.18 -2.79
CA SER A 19 -12.46 13.01 -1.74
C SER A 19 -11.35 13.63 -0.87
N ALA A 20 -11.59 14.83 -0.33
CA ALA A 20 -10.61 15.50 0.53
C ALA A 20 -10.19 14.67 1.77
N PRO A 21 -11.11 13.95 2.47
CA PRO A 21 -10.73 13.07 3.56
C PRO A 21 -9.81 11.93 3.12
N LEU A 22 -10.10 11.30 1.98
CA LEU A 22 -9.26 10.21 1.45
C LEU A 22 -7.88 10.73 1.06
N LYS A 23 -7.79 11.92 0.43
CA LYS A 23 -6.50 12.56 0.13
C LYS A 23 -5.69 12.82 1.40
N ALA A 24 -6.32 13.29 2.47
CA ALA A 24 -5.63 13.54 3.74
C ALA A 24 -5.10 12.25 4.38
N ILE A 25 -5.89 11.17 4.38
CA ILE A 25 -5.48 9.85 4.88
C ILE A 25 -4.32 9.30 4.05
N LEU A 26 -4.42 9.34 2.72
CA LEU A 26 -3.36 8.88 1.82
C LEU A 26 -2.09 9.72 1.97
N PHE A 27 -2.22 11.03 2.16
CA PHE A 27 -1.08 11.91 2.39
C PHE A 27 -0.37 11.58 3.69
N LEU A 28 -1.12 11.36 4.77
CA LEU A 28 -0.56 10.93 6.05
C LEU A 28 0.15 9.57 5.91
N ALA A 29 -0.47 8.61 5.23
CA ALA A 29 0.15 7.31 4.95
C ALA A 29 1.45 7.46 4.16
N ALA A 30 1.46 8.28 3.12
CA ALA A 30 2.65 8.57 2.32
C ALA A 30 3.79 9.17 3.15
N VAL A 31 3.47 10.13 4.04
CA VAL A 31 4.46 10.76 4.93
C VAL A 31 5.04 9.73 5.90
N ILE A 32 4.20 8.89 6.50
CA ILE A 32 4.62 7.83 7.42
C ILE A 32 5.52 6.82 6.69
N ASP A 33 5.12 6.35 5.51
CA ASP A 33 5.89 5.41 4.69
C ASP A 33 7.27 5.98 4.32
N VAL A 34 7.34 7.24 3.91
CA VAL A 34 8.63 7.87 3.58
C VAL A 34 9.52 7.97 4.82
N ILE A 35 9.00 8.46 5.94
CA ILE A 35 9.78 8.63 7.17
C ILE A 35 10.28 7.28 7.68
N LEU A 36 9.37 6.30 7.82
CA LEU A 36 9.72 4.97 8.29
C LEU A 36 10.67 4.29 7.32
N GLY A 37 10.35 4.25 6.03
CA GLY A 37 11.18 3.64 4.99
C GLY A 37 12.62 4.16 4.98
N VAL A 38 12.79 5.49 5.06
CA VAL A 38 14.11 6.14 5.15
C VAL A 38 14.81 5.78 6.46
N GLN A 39 14.11 5.74 7.60
CA GLN A 39 14.69 5.29 8.87
C GLN A 39 15.17 3.83 8.81
N ILE A 40 14.36 2.90 8.29
CA ILE A 40 14.77 1.48 8.13
C ILE A 40 16.01 1.39 7.25
N PHE A 41 16.03 2.17 6.16
CA PHE A 41 17.09 2.15 5.18
C PHE A 41 18.42 2.68 5.73
N LEU A 42 18.39 3.79 6.47
CA LEU A 42 19.60 4.43 6.99
C LEU A 42 20.09 3.81 8.29
N SER A 43 19.19 3.27 9.11
CA SER A 43 19.51 2.77 10.47
C SER A 43 19.06 1.32 10.69
N PRO A 44 19.48 0.36 9.84
CA PRO A 44 19.02 -1.03 9.97
C PRO A 44 19.59 -1.74 11.20
N GLU A 45 20.68 -1.22 11.80
CA GLU A 45 21.29 -1.80 12.99
C GLU A 45 20.49 -1.52 14.28
N LEU A 46 19.58 -0.53 14.27
CA LEU A 46 18.75 -0.22 15.44
C LEU A 46 17.76 -1.36 15.76
N GLY A 47 17.60 -2.32 14.85
CA GLY A 47 16.64 -3.39 14.95
C GLY A 47 15.23 -2.84 14.79
N PHE A 48 14.46 -3.38 13.84
CA PHE A 48 13.02 -3.14 13.87
C PHE A 48 12.45 -3.86 15.10
N ALA A 49 12.30 -3.15 16.22
CA ALA A 49 11.72 -3.69 17.45
C ALA A 49 10.31 -4.28 17.23
N LEU A 50 9.69 -3.93 16.11
CA LEU A 50 8.37 -4.37 15.65
C LEU A 50 8.46 -5.41 14.52
N TRP A 51 9.55 -6.19 14.38
CA TRP A 51 9.52 -7.36 13.50
C TRP A 51 9.46 -8.65 14.35
N PRO A 52 8.61 -9.64 13.99
CA PRO A 52 8.48 -10.87 14.77
C PRO A 52 9.74 -11.73 14.79
N THR A 53 10.63 -11.53 13.82
CA THR A 53 11.87 -12.30 13.66
C THR A 53 13.04 -11.37 13.36
N ALA A 54 14.25 -11.83 13.69
CA ALA A 54 15.45 -11.10 13.30
C ALA A 54 15.63 -11.16 11.77
N ILE A 55 15.88 -10.01 11.16
CA ILE A 55 16.21 -9.88 9.74
C ILE A 55 17.63 -9.34 9.59
N THR A 56 18.29 -9.69 8.48
CA THR A 56 19.63 -9.15 8.20
C THR A 56 19.55 -7.66 7.91
N PRO A 57 20.61 -6.87 8.20
CA PRO A 57 20.63 -5.45 7.89
C PRO A 57 20.40 -5.15 6.40
N MET A 58 20.90 -6.01 5.51
CA MET A 58 20.68 -5.86 4.06
C MET A 58 19.20 -6.00 3.70
N LEU A 59 18.50 -6.99 4.27
CA LEU A 59 17.07 -7.17 4.05
C LEU A 59 16.26 -6.00 4.62
N ALA A 60 16.63 -5.50 5.80
CA ALA A 60 16.00 -4.31 6.38
C ALA A 60 16.14 -3.09 5.45
N ARG A 61 17.33 -2.84 4.89
CA ARG A 61 17.53 -1.76 3.92
C ARG A 61 16.65 -1.94 2.68
N PHE A 62 16.60 -3.16 2.14
CA PHE A 62 15.76 -3.46 0.98
C PHE A 62 14.27 -3.18 1.25
N ILE A 63 13.75 -3.62 2.40
CA ILE A 63 12.37 -3.34 2.84
C ILE A 63 12.17 -1.83 2.99
N GLY A 64 13.10 -1.12 3.64
CA GLY A 64 13.05 0.34 3.80
C GLY A 64 12.93 1.09 2.48
N ALA A 65 13.69 0.67 1.47
CA ALA A 65 13.62 1.27 0.12
C ALA A 65 12.25 1.06 -0.54
N ILE A 66 11.65 -0.14 -0.40
CA ILE A 66 10.31 -0.42 -0.94
C ILE A 66 9.25 0.43 -0.23
N VAL A 67 9.32 0.53 1.10
CA VAL A 67 8.38 1.34 1.90
C VAL A 67 8.50 2.83 1.54
N ALA A 68 9.72 3.35 1.41
CA ALA A 68 9.93 4.73 0.98
C ALA A 68 9.41 4.98 -0.45
N ALA A 69 9.63 4.04 -1.37
CA ALA A 69 9.12 4.12 -2.73
C ALA A 69 7.58 4.08 -2.78
N SER A 70 6.94 3.27 -1.92
CA SER A 70 5.48 3.25 -1.73
C SER A 70 4.96 4.64 -1.35
N GLY A 71 5.54 5.26 -0.33
CA GLY A 71 5.13 6.59 0.11
C GLY A 71 5.29 7.66 -0.96
N ILE A 72 6.41 7.64 -1.71
CA ILE A 72 6.62 8.56 -2.85
C ILE A 72 5.58 8.31 -3.96
N GLY A 73 5.30 7.04 -4.28
CA GLY A 73 4.30 6.66 -5.27
C GLY A 73 2.89 7.14 -4.90
N ILE A 74 2.48 6.96 -3.65
CA ILE A 74 1.21 7.48 -3.12
C ILE A 74 1.16 9.00 -3.25
N PHE A 75 2.22 9.69 -2.85
CA PHE A 75 2.28 11.16 -2.93
C PHE A 75 2.12 11.65 -4.37
N MET A 76 2.77 11.00 -5.34
CA MET A 76 2.61 11.32 -6.77
C MET A 76 1.17 11.06 -7.25
N ALA A 77 0.57 9.95 -6.84
CA ALA A 77 -0.79 9.58 -7.21
C ALA A 77 -1.85 10.54 -6.64
N ILE A 78 -1.68 11.02 -5.39
CA ILE A 78 -2.53 12.06 -4.79
C ILE A 78 -2.49 13.34 -5.63
N ARG A 79 -1.33 13.67 -6.22
CA ARG A 79 -1.14 14.87 -7.04
C ARG A 79 -1.95 14.85 -8.33
N TRP A 80 -2.19 13.67 -8.90
CA TRP A 80 -3.13 13.48 -10.01
C TRP A 80 -4.59 13.59 -9.56
N GLY A 81 -4.87 13.21 -8.31
CA GLY A 81 -6.14 13.48 -7.65
C GLY A 81 -7.31 12.61 -8.12
N THR A 82 -7.03 11.54 -8.88
CA THR A 82 -8.02 10.59 -9.39
C THR A 82 -7.88 9.22 -8.73
N TRP A 83 -8.97 8.46 -8.67
CA TRP A 83 -9.00 7.10 -8.16
C TRP A 83 -8.04 6.19 -8.94
N GLU A 84 -8.03 6.30 -10.27
CA GLU A 84 -7.17 5.55 -11.19
C GLU A 84 -5.69 5.66 -10.81
N GLY A 85 -5.27 6.87 -10.45
CA GLY A 85 -3.89 7.15 -10.05
C GLY A 85 -3.48 6.39 -8.78
N VAL A 86 -4.37 6.30 -7.80
CA VAL A 86 -4.08 5.62 -6.52
C VAL A 86 -4.43 4.13 -6.53
N ARG A 87 -5.32 3.69 -7.45
CA ARG A 87 -5.85 2.31 -7.52
C ARG A 87 -4.75 1.27 -7.61
N ALA A 88 -3.71 1.53 -8.39
CA ALA A 88 -2.57 0.64 -8.51
C ALA A 88 -1.88 0.39 -7.15
N GLN A 89 -1.78 1.43 -6.31
CA GLN A 89 -1.20 1.30 -4.98
C GLN A 89 -2.08 0.49 -4.04
N PHE A 90 -3.41 0.65 -4.11
CA PHE A 90 -4.33 -0.16 -3.32
C PHE A 90 -4.19 -1.65 -3.64
N VAL A 91 -4.08 -1.99 -4.93
CA VAL A 91 -3.86 -3.38 -5.36
C VAL A 91 -2.51 -3.89 -4.85
N ALA A 92 -1.43 -3.12 -5.05
CA ALA A 92 -0.10 -3.50 -4.60
C ALA A 92 -0.03 -3.70 -3.08
N GLY A 93 -0.58 -2.75 -2.31
CA GLY A 93 -0.64 -2.81 -0.85
C GLY A 93 -1.49 -3.96 -0.33
N PHE A 94 -2.64 -4.21 -0.95
CA PHE A 94 -3.49 -5.35 -0.59
C PHE A 94 -2.79 -6.69 -0.88
N THR A 95 -2.18 -6.85 -2.05
CA THR A 95 -1.45 -8.08 -2.40
C THR A 95 -0.27 -8.30 -1.47
N TYR A 96 0.50 -7.25 -1.19
CA TYR A 96 1.63 -7.32 -0.25
C TYR A 96 1.16 -7.75 1.14
N GLY A 97 0.19 -7.05 1.72
CA GLY A 97 -0.33 -7.39 3.05
C GLY A 97 -0.94 -8.79 3.09
N ALA A 98 -1.70 -9.21 2.06
CA ALA A 98 -2.27 -10.54 2.02
C ALA A 98 -1.20 -11.66 2.01
N MET A 99 -0.08 -11.44 1.33
CA MET A 99 1.06 -12.36 1.36
C MET A 99 1.76 -12.38 2.72
N VAL A 100 1.91 -11.21 3.36
CA VAL A 100 2.46 -11.12 4.73
C VAL A 100 1.57 -11.85 5.73
N LEU A 101 0.25 -11.61 5.70
CA LEU A 101 -0.72 -12.31 6.54
C LEU A 101 -0.64 -13.82 6.34
N ALA A 102 -0.60 -14.29 5.09
CA ALA A 102 -0.47 -15.71 4.78
C ALA A 102 0.83 -16.31 5.38
N ALA A 103 1.94 -15.59 5.28
CA ALA A 103 3.21 -16.02 5.86
C ALA A 103 3.19 -16.06 7.40
N LEU A 104 2.53 -15.09 8.05
CA LEU A 104 2.35 -15.05 9.50
C LEU A 104 1.49 -16.21 10.00
N LEU A 105 0.36 -16.46 9.34
CA LEU A 105 -0.54 -17.58 9.67
C LEU A 105 0.14 -18.94 9.43
N TYR A 106 0.93 -19.05 8.35
CA TYR A 106 1.74 -20.23 8.11
C TYR A 106 2.71 -20.48 9.26
N HIS A 107 3.46 -19.47 9.72
CA HIS A 107 4.38 -19.63 10.85
C HIS A 107 3.64 -19.97 12.16
N LEU A 108 2.49 -19.35 12.43
CA LEU A 108 1.64 -19.72 13.58
C LEU A 108 1.21 -21.18 13.53
N SER A 109 0.88 -21.72 12.35
CA SER A 109 0.53 -23.15 12.19
C SER A 109 1.70 -24.09 12.49
N GLN A 110 2.95 -23.62 12.36
CA GLN A 110 4.16 -24.37 12.69
C GLN A 110 4.55 -24.24 14.17
N GLY A 111 3.71 -23.64 15.01
CA GLY A 111 3.97 -23.48 16.44
C GLY A 111 4.87 -22.28 16.78
N ALA A 112 4.85 -21.22 15.96
CA ALA A 112 5.56 -19.98 16.26
C ALA A 112 5.06 -19.31 17.55
N ASN A 113 5.85 -18.36 18.05
CA ASN A 113 5.52 -17.58 19.25
C ASN A 113 4.16 -16.87 19.10
N PRO A 114 3.27 -16.91 20.12
CA PRO A 114 1.97 -16.22 20.10
C PRO A 114 2.03 -14.72 19.76
N VAL A 115 3.17 -14.04 19.93
CA VAL A 115 3.41 -12.67 19.45
C VAL A 115 3.03 -12.48 17.98
N PHE A 116 3.12 -13.53 17.13
CA PHE A 116 2.70 -13.46 15.73
C PHE A 116 1.20 -13.13 15.56
N TRP A 117 0.35 -13.40 16.56
CA TRP A 117 -1.06 -12.97 16.54
C TRP A 117 -1.20 -11.44 16.62
N VAL A 118 -0.33 -10.77 17.37
CA VAL A 118 -0.30 -9.30 17.45
C VAL A 118 0.04 -8.74 16.07
N TYR A 119 1.04 -9.32 15.40
CA TYR A 119 1.41 -8.93 14.03
C TYR A 119 0.29 -9.18 13.03
N ALA A 120 -0.36 -10.34 13.09
CA ALA A 120 -1.51 -10.63 12.22
C ALA A 120 -2.66 -9.65 12.46
N GLY A 121 -2.90 -9.26 13.72
CA GLY A 121 -3.90 -8.23 14.06
C GLY A 121 -3.57 -6.86 13.50
N ILE A 122 -2.30 -6.42 13.60
CA ILE A 122 -1.83 -5.16 13.01
C ILE A 122 -1.97 -5.21 11.49
N ASP A 123 -1.59 -6.31 10.85
CA ASP A 123 -1.67 -6.47 9.39
C ASP A 123 -3.12 -6.44 8.90
N LEU A 124 -4.04 -7.11 9.62
CA LEU A 124 -5.48 -7.03 9.37
C LEU A 124 -6.04 -5.61 9.53
N MET A 125 -5.56 -4.86 10.52
CA MET A 125 -5.94 -3.45 10.72
C MET A 125 -5.59 -2.58 9.51
N TYR A 126 -4.54 -2.90 8.76
CA TYR A 126 -4.20 -2.22 7.50
C TYR A 126 -4.97 -2.78 6.30
N LEU A 127 -5.10 -4.10 6.19
CA LEU A 127 -5.77 -4.75 5.06
C LEU A 127 -7.26 -4.43 4.96
N ILE A 128 -7.97 -4.38 6.11
CA ILE A 128 -9.42 -4.16 6.13
C ILE A 128 -9.77 -2.79 5.53
N PRO A 129 -9.20 -1.65 5.97
CA PRO A 129 -9.45 -0.35 5.34
C PRO A 129 -9.10 -0.31 3.86
N ILE A 130 -7.97 -0.91 3.45
CA ILE A 130 -7.57 -0.96 2.03
C ILE A 130 -8.64 -1.69 1.21
N ALA A 131 -9.06 -2.87 1.65
CA ALA A 131 -10.07 -3.67 0.97
C ALA A 131 -11.44 -2.97 0.94
N LEU A 132 -11.86 -2.36 2.05
CA LEU A 132 -13.12 -1.63 2.16
C LEU A 132 -13.14 -0.41 1.24
N ILE A 133 -12.11 0.43 1.28
CA ILE A 133 -12.02 1.63 0.44
C ILE A 133 -12.01 1.24 -1.04
N PHE A 134 -11.22 0.22 -1.40
CA PHE A 134 -11.15 -0.29 -2.76
C PHE A 134 -12.53 -0.78 -3.23
N TRP A 135 -13.19 -1.60 -2.43
CA TRP A 135 -14.51 -2.14 -2.74
C TRP A 135 -15.59 -1.05 -2.87
N LEU A 136 -15.59 -0.06 -1.98
CA LEU A 136 -16.53 1.06 -2.01
C LEU A 136 -16.34 1.91 -3.26
N HIS A 137 -15.09 2.16 -3.68
CA HIS A 137 -14.80 2.92 -4.88
C HIS A 137 -15.07 2.13 -6.17
N GLU A 138 -14.89 0.81 -6.16
CA GLU A 138 -15.16 -0.03 -7.33
C GLU A 138 -16.67 -0.25 -7.56
N ARG A 139 -17.46 -0.31 -6.47
CA ARG A 139 -18.92 -0.52 -6.54
C ARG A 139 -19.76 0.73 -6.76
N SER A 140 -19.21 1.91 -6.47
CA SER A 140 -19.93 3.16 -6.73
C SER A 140 -20.08 3.33 -8.25
N PRO A 141 -21.30 3.55 -8.79
CA PRO A 141 -21.53 3.75 -10.21
C PRO A 141 -20.83 5.01 -10.74
#